data_AF-D8JA54-F1
#
_entry.id   AF-D8JA54-F1
#
_cell.length_a   1.000
_cell.length_b   1.000
_cell.length_c   1.000
_cell.angle_alpha   90.00
_cell.angle_beta   90.00
_cell.angle_gamma   90.00
#
_symmetry.space_group_name_H-M   'P 1'
#
loop_
_entity.id
_entity.type
_entity.pdbx_description
1 polymer ?
#
loop_
_entity_poly.entity_id
_entity_poly.type
_entity_poly.pdbx_seq_one_letter_code
_entity_poly.pdbx_strand_id
1 'polypeptide(L)'
;MSRDDDAPQSRLEAQASEIINEETTVIELTSQLDFGYVKHNDQYAEWHASAPLLPLVRALFVREIESHNTSQLHRNLANSPSEAEALGFDGVPSRSTFSRAWRERFNDSLKKSIEFNAKRIRKLAHERGCSIGLNATKPEDKQDASRRTQDRFIASKSKEVTEEMQRLVFPAFEFGRAENATHKTDTFLELQSHMGLSQSAAESGTDLFADDTDRESGAPDGDTHLHNVKQLGPDAIQEMVDEGIGRMVHEAKHHLEFDRPADVAIDMTYIAYYGDRDELEMVMGAPRTKAYDWCYKFATLTVVGENVKFTLAMRPVEKGDRIGVIVRDLFWRAREHVSIGTVYADSEFCAADTIHALEEAGVQYVIPSPKNRRVKRAIEQMIQNVEVEQAYGIYGPVLGSGTRKRAETNLVLIPSTADEDKTVAFITNKDVDDEIELDRRETKGVVGRYRRRWGIENSYKTIKDFLAWTTSKDFSVRLFYFGFAVLLYNMWLIVDLLVQLSLDIEHRYKPRVTAKRFLNLARKQLAGIG
;
A
#
# COMPACT_ATOMS: atom_id res chain seq x y z
N MET A 1 4.45 -27.33 12.05
CA MET A 1 4.04 -27.76 10.68
C MET A 1 2.59 -28.18 10.72
N SER A 2 1.68 -27.43 10.11
CA SER A 2 0.43 -28.04 9.64
C SER A 2 0.81 -29.05 8.54
N ARG A 3 0.32 -30.28 8.64
CA ARG A 3 0.64 -31.41 7.74
C ARG A 3 0.30 -31.18 6.24
N ASP A 4 -0.25 -30.02 5.88
CA ASP A 4 -0.75 -29.73 4.53
C ASP A 4 0.30 -29.13 3.56
N ASP A 5 1.41 -28.54 4.05
CA ASP A 5 2.38 -27.84 3.19
C ASP A 5 3.36 -28.78 2.45
N ASP A 6 3.57 -30.02 2.93
CA ASP A 6 4.42 -31.06 2.31
C ASP A 6 3.65 -32.01 1.37
N ALA A 7 2.35 -31.79 1.18
CA ALA A 7 1.55 -32.61 0.27
C ALA A 7 1.94 -32.32 -1.20
N PRO A 8 2.05 -33.35 -2.06
CA PRO A 8 2.36 -33.15 -3.47
C PRO A 8 1.34 -32.22 -4.13
N GLN A 9 1.85 -31.32 -4.98
CA GLN A 9 1.05 -30.32 -5.71
C GLN A 9 -0.17 -30.99 -6.35
N SER A 10 -1.36 -30.41 -6.15
CA SER A 10 -2.56 -30.99 -6.72
C SER A 10 -2.61 -30.75 -8.23
N ARG A 11 -3.39 -31.56 -8.97
CA ARG A 11 -3.60 -31.34 -10.41
C ARG A 11 -4.20 -29.97 -10.71
N LEU A 12 -5.15 -29.51 -9.89
CA LEU A 12 -5.78 -28.20 -10.07
C LEU A 12 -4.81 -27.06 -9.76
N GLU A 13 -3.95 -27.23 -8.75
CA GLU A 13 -2.91 -26.26 -8.42
C GLU A 13 -1.85 -26.16 -9.52
N ALA A 14 -1.44 -27.28 -10.12
CA ALA A 14 -0.53 -27.28 -11.26
C ALA A 14 -1.15 -26.52 -12.46
N GLN A 15 -2.41 -26.79 -12.79
CA GLN A 15 -3.13 -26.06 -13.83
C GLN A 15 -3.26 -24.56 -13.50
N ALA A 16 -3.62 -24.23 -12.27
CA ALA A 16 -3.71 -22.85 -11.83
C ALA A 16 -2.36 -22.12 -11.94
N SER A 17 -1.25 -22.83 -11.72
CA SER A 17 0.09 -22.25 -11.88
C SER A 17 0.47 -21.96 -13.33
N GLU A 18 -0.25 -22.48 -14.32
CA GLU A 18 -0.07 -22.10 -15.72
C GLU A 18 -0.98 -20.93 -16.12
N ILE A 19 -2.11 -20.77 -15.44
CA ILE A 19 -3.16 -19.80 -15.79
C ILE A 19 -2.98 -18.47 -15.04
N ILE A 20 -2.68 -18.51 -13.74
CA ILE A 20 -2.70 -17.34 -12.87
C ILE A 20 -1.57 -16.36 -13.23
N ASN A 21 -1.99 -15.14 -13.54
CA ASN A 21 -1.21 -13.91 -13.55
C ASN A 21 -1.91 -12.84 -12.68
N GLU A 22 -1.31 -11.66 -12.54
CA GLU A 22 -1.82 -10.56 -11.70
C GLU A 22 -3.26 -10.14 -12.03
N GLU A 23 -3.70 -10.23 -13.30
CA GLU A 23 -5.02 -9.76 -13.77
C GLU A 23 -6.08 -10.87 -13.82
N THR A 24 -5.71 -12.11 -13.51
CA THR A 24 -6.59 -13.28 -13.65
C THR A 24 -7.78 -13.16 -12.69
N THR A 25 -9.00 -13.31 -13.21
CA THR A 25 -10.20 -13.37 -12.36
C THR A 25 -10.49 -14.79 -11.90
N VAL A 26 -11.18 -14.93 -10.77
CA VAL A 26 -11.60 -16.24 -10.26
C VAL A 26 -12.49 -17.01 -11.24
N ILE A 27 -13.32 -16.30 -12.00
CA ILE A 27 -14.24 -16.89 -12.98
C ILE A 27 -13.45 -17.42 -14.17
N GLU A 28 -12.53 -16.62 -14.71
CA GLU A 28 -11.63 -17.02 -15.79
C GLU A 28 -10.82 -18.26 -15.40
N LEU A 29 -10.17 -18.22 -14.23
CA LEU A 29 -9.41 -19.35 -13.69
C LEU A 29 -10.29 -20.60 -13.59
N THR A 30 -11.44 -20.50 -12.92
CA THR A 30 -12.31 -21.65 -12.68
C THR A 30 -12.90 -22.23 -13.97
N SER A 31 -13.12 -21.39 -14.99
CA SER A 31 -13.63 -21.84 -16.29
C SER A 31 -12.62 -22.72 -17.04
N GLN A 32 -11.32 -22.50 -16.82
CA GLN A 32 -10.21 -23.20 -17.47
C GLN A 32 -9.73 -24.44 -16.69
N LEU A 33 -10.02 -24.52 -15.39
CA LEU A 33 -9.66 -25.67 -14.55
C LEU A 33 -10.44 -26.95 -14.93
N ASP A 34 -9.73 -28.09 -14.93
CA ASP A 34 -10.32 -29.42 -15.21
C ASP A 34 -10.77 -30.11 -13.92
N PHE A 35 -12.06 -29.99 -13.62
CA PHE A 35 -12.74 -30.74 -12.55
C PHE A 35 -13.17 -32.15 -12.99
N GLY A 36 -12.50 -32.76 -13.96
CA GLY A 36 -12.85 -34.07 -14.53
C GLY A 36 -12.97 -35.20 -13.51
N TYR A 37 -12.31 -35.09 -12.35
CA TYR A 37 -12.45 -36.01 -11.22
C TYR A 37 -13.85 -36.02 -10.59
N VAL A 38 -14.71 -35.05 -10.93
CA VAL A 38 -16.05 -34.92 -10.36
C VAL A 38 -17.13 -35.66 -11.19
N LYS A 39 -16.82 -36.07 -12.42
CA LYS A 39 -17.77 -36.78 -13.30
C LYS A 39 -18.27 -38.11 -12.73
N HIS A 40 -17.55 -38.73 -11.79
CA HIS A 40 -17.92 -40.00 -11.16
C HIS A 40 -18.52 -39.85 -9.74
N ASN A 41 -18.78 -38.61 -9.30
CA ASN A 41 -19.20 -38.30 -7.92
C ASN A 41 -20.65 -37.77 -7.82
N ASP A 42 -21.47 -37.90 -8.88
CA ASP A 42 -22.88 -37.52 -8.80
C ASP A 42 -23.75 -38.66 -8.25
N GLN A 43 -24.55 -38.34 -7.24
CA GLN A 43 -25.58 -39.25 -6.74
C GLN A 43 -26.90 -39.17 -7.53
N TYR A 44 -27.04 -38.18 -8.43
CA TYR A 44 -28.18 -38.03 -9.31
C TYR A 44 -27.88 -38.61 -10.69
N ALA A 45 -28.85 -39.34 -11.26
CA ALA A 45 -28.75 -39.81 -12.64
C ALA A 45 -28.85 -38.64 -13.64
N GLU A 46 -28.22 -38.80 -14.81
CA GLU A 46 -28.11 -37.75 -15.85
C GLU A 46 -29.45 -37.15 -16.32
N TRP A 47 -30.56 -37.87 -16.12
CA TRP A 47 -31.90 -37.46 -16.51
C TRP A 47 -32.68 -36.67 -15.43
N HIS A 48 -32.09 -36.44 -14.26
CA HIS A 48 -32.75 -35.67 -13.19
C HIS A 48 -32.74 -34.16 -13.50
N ALA A 49 -33.87 -33.48 -13.32
CA ALA A 49 -34.02 -32.02 -13.56
C ALA A 49 -33.34 -31.16 -12.47
N SER A 50 -32.08 -31.44 -12.16
CA SER A 50 -31.23 -30.65 -11.26
C SER A 50 -30.22 -29.84 -12.08
N ALA A 51 -29.70 -28.75 -11.49
CA ALA A 51 -28.63 -27.99 -12.14
C ALA A 51 -27.41 -28.91 -12.39
N PRO A 52 -26.69 -28.75 -13.51
CA PRO A 52 -25.61 -29.66 -13.89
C PRO A 52 -24.49 -29.69 -12.82
N LEU A 53 -23.92 -30.87 -12.56
CA LEU A 53 -22.96 -31.06 -11.45
C LEU A 53 -21.70 -30.21 -11.61
N LEU A 54 -21.10 -30.22 -12.80
CA LEU A 54 -19.85 -29.50 -13.05
C LEU A 54 -19.98 -27.98 -12.86
N PRO A 55 -20.99 -27.29 -13.42
CA PRO A 55 -21.29 -25.89 -13.09
C PRO A 55 -21.50 -25.63 -11.60
N LEU A 56 -22.19 -26.52 -10.87
CA LEU A 56 -22.34 -26.39 -9.42
C LEU A 56 -21.02 -26.52 -8.68
N VAL A 57 -20.15 -27.45 -9.09
CA VAL A 57 -18.81 -27.62 -8.52
C VAL A 57 -17.99 -26.37 -8.78
N ARG A 58 -17.97 -25.86 -10.01
CA ARG A 58 -17.28 -24.62 -10.38
C ARG A 58 -17.76 -23.43 -9.56
N ALA A 59 -19.08 -23.25 -9.43
CA ALA A 59 -19.63 -22.16 -8.61
C ALA A 59 -19.32 -22.29 -7.12
N LEU A 60 -19.37 -23.50 -6.57
CA LEU A 60 -19.02 -23.74 -5.17
C LEU A 60 -17.50 -23.71 -4.94
N PHE A 61 -16.70 -23.95 -5.97
CA PHE A 61 -15.26 -23.71 -5.96
C PHE A 61 -14.94 -22.22 -5.95
N VAL A 62 -15.60 -21.42 -6.82
CA VAL A 62 -15.57 -19.94 -6.78
C VAL A 62 -15.99 -19.43 -5.41
N ARG A 63 -17.00 -20.06 -4.78
CA ARG A 63 -17.42 -19.71 -3.43
C ARG A 63 -16.31 -19.90 -2.41
N GLU A 64 -15.64 -21.05 -2.42
CA GLU A 64 -14.58 -21.35 -1.46
C GLU A 64 -13.32 -20.51 -1.69
N ILE A 65 -12.89 -20.35 -2.95
CA ILE A 65 -11.67 -19.61 -3.26
C ILE A 65 -11.83 -18.12 -2.94
N GLU A 66 -13.01 -17.55 -3.22
CA GLU A 66 -13.35 -16.19 -2.82
C GLU A 66 -13.66 -16.09 -1.32
N SER A 67 -13.98 -17.18 -0.62
CA SER A 67 -14.58 -17.13 0.73
C SER A 67 -15.96 -16.45 0.79
N HIS A 68 -16.75 -16.58 -0.27
CA HIS A 68 -18.13 -16.09 -0.30
C HIS A 68 -19.06 -16.98 0.55
N ASN A 69 -20.10 -16.39 1.13
CA ASN A 69 -21.26 -17.17 1.54
C ASN A 69 -22.17 -17.47 0.34
N THR A 70 -23.10 -18.42 0.50
CA THR A 70 -24.00 -18.84 -0.60
C THR A 70 -24.89 -17.70 -1.13
N SER A 71 -25.23 -16.71 -0.29
CA SER A 71 -26.02 -15.55 -0.74
C SER A 71 -25.18 -14.59 -1.58
N GLN A 72 -23.91 -14.37 -1.22
CA GLN A 72 -22.97 -13.55 -1.99
C GLN A 72 -22.69 -14.19 -3.36
N LEU A 73 -22.36 -15.49 -3.40
CA LEU A 73 -22.18 -16.22 -4.67
C LEU A 73 -23.38 -16.01 -5.60
N HIS A 74 -24.59 -16.25 -5.10
CA HIS A 74 -25.81 -16.11 -5.89
C HIS A 74 -26.01 -14.67 -6.38
N ARG A 75 -25.79 -13.67 -5.52
CA ARG A 75 -25.96 -12.25 -5.87
C ARG A 75 -24.96 -11.85 -6.97
N ASN A 76 -23.71 -12.26 -6.85
CA ASN A 76 -22.68 -11.93 -7.83
C ASN A 76 -23.02 -12.53 -9.20
N LEU A 77 -23.36 -13.83 -9.25
CA LEU A 77 -23.79 -14.48 -10.49
C LEU A 77 -25.07 -13.87 -11.08
N ALA A 78 -26.01 -13.41 -10.23
CA ALA A 78 -27.22 -12.73 -10.68
C ALA A 78 -26.95 -11.33 -11.25
N ASN A 79 -25.95 -10.63 -10.74
CA ASN A 79 -25.53 -9.31 -11.23
C ASN A 79 -24.66 -9.40 -12.49
N SER A 80 -23.98 -10.53 -12.70
CA SER A 80 -23.12 -10.79 -13.85
C SER A 80 -23.50 -12.11 -14.56
N PRO A 81 -24.56 -12.13 -15.41
CA PRO A 81 -24.98 -13.35 -16.10
C PRO A 81 -23.90 -14.01 -16.97
N SER A 82 -23.00 -13.22 -17.57
CA SER A 82 -21.85 -13.71 -18.34
C SER A 82 -20.89 -14.55 -17.50
N GLU A 83 -20.74 -14.27 -16.20
CA GLU A 83 -19.93 -15.09 -15.30
C GLU A 83 -20.60 -16.43 -15.03
N ALA A 84 -21.92 -16.47 -14.90
CA ALA A 84 -22.66 -17.71 -14.74
C ALA A 84 -22.54 -18.61 -15.99
N GLU A 85 -22.63 -18.01 -17.18
CA GLU A 85 -22.39 -18.70 -18.46
C GLU A 85 -20.96 -19.25 -18.54
N ALA A 86 -19.95 -18.48 -18.13
CA ALA A 86 -18.55 -18.92 -18.11
C ALA A 86 -18.32 -20.14 -17.18
N LEU A 87 -19.09 -20.25 -16.08
CA LEU A 87 -19.07 -21.43 -15.21
C LEU A 87 -19.84 -22.62 -15.80
N GLY A 88 -20.63 -22.41 -16.85
CA GLY A 88 -21.38 -23.43 -17.59
C GLY A 88 -22.86 -23.51 -17.23
N PHE A 89 -23.47 -22.45 -16.68
CA PHE A 89 -24.92 -22.39 -16.49
C PHE A 89 -25.63 -21.75 -17.69
N ASP A 90 -26.76 -22.31 -18.10
CA ASP A 90 -27.68 -21.67 -19.06
C ASP A 90 -28.55 -20.56 -18.41
N GLY A 91 -28.46 -20.42 -17.10
CA GLY A 91 -29.17 -19.42 -16.30
C GLY A 91 -28.86 -19.60 -14.81
N VAL A 92 -28.87 -18.50 -14.05
CA VAL A 92 -28.44 -18.49 -12.64
C VAL A 92 -29.39 -19.34 -11.78
N PRO A 93 -28.90 -20.45 -11.16
CA PRO A 93 -29.74 -21.26 -10.29
C PRO A 93 -30.15 -20.51 -9.03
N SER A 94 -31.26 -20.92 -8.41
CA SER A 94 -31.70 -20.33 -7.13
C SER A 94 -30.62 -20.47 -6.04
N ARG A 95 -30.57 -19.53 -5.10
CA ARG A 95 -29.69 -19.60 -3.91
C ARG A 95 -29.81 -20.94 -3.18
N SER A 96 -31.02 -21.48 -3.09
CA SER A 96 -31.29 -22.75 -2.41
C SER A 96 -30.64 -23.95 -3.10
N THR A 97 -30.44 -23.88 -4.42
CA THR A 97 -29.81 -24.91 -5.23
C THR A 97 -28.36 -25.11 -4.82
N PHE A 98 -27.58 -24.02 -4.68
CA PHE A 98 -26.18 -24.08 -4.22
C PHE A 98 -26.07 -24.64 -2.80
N SER A 99 -26.95 -24.21 -1.89
CA SER A 99 -26.96 -24.66 -0.50
C SER A 99 -27.29 -26.15 -0.36
N ARG A 100 -28.27 -26.66 -1.13
CA ARG A 100 -28.60 -28.09 -1.15
C ARG A 100 -27.50 -28.90 -1.84
N ALA A 101 -26.94 -28.40 -2.94
CA ALA A 101 -25.83 -29.07 -3.61
C ALA A 101 -24.65 -29.31 -2.64
N TRP A 102 -24.24 -28.27 -1.91
CA TRP A 102 -23.19 -28.42 -0.91
C TRP A 102 -23.58 -29.37 0.21
N ARG A 103 -24.75 -29.22 0.84
CA ARG A 103 -25.12 -30.01 2.03
C ARG A 103 -25.44 -31.47 1.72
N GLU A 104 -26.15 -31.71 0.63
CA GLU A 104 -26.84 -32.98 0.36
C GLU A 104 -26.29 -33.71 -0.86
N ARG A 105 -25.77 -33.01 -1.89
CA ARG A 105 -25.25 -33.63 -3.13
C ARG A 105 -23.76 -33.94 -3.08
N PHE A 106 -22.96 -33.06 -2.48
CA PHE A 106 -21.52 -33.23 -2.44
C PHE A 106 -21.14 -34.13 -1.26
N ASN A 107 -20.48 -35.25 -1.57
CA ASN A 107 -19.89 -36.10 -0.55
C ASN A 107 -18.73 -35.37 0.17
N ASP A 108 -18.34 -35.86 1.34
CA ASP A 108 -17.33 -35.20 2.16
C ASP A 108 -15.94 -35.17 1.50
N SER A 109 -15.63 -36.16 0.65
CA SER A 109 -14.38 -36.18 -0.12
C SER A 109 -14.33 -35.03 -1.14
N LEU A 110 -15.43 -34.78 -1.86
CA LEU A 110 -15.54 -33.68 -2.81
C LEU A 110 -15.48 -32.32 -2.11
N LYS A 111 -16.18 -32.15 -0.97
CA LYS A 111 -16.11 -30.92 -0.17
C LYS A 111 -14.67 -30.62 0.27
N LYS A 112 -14.03 -31.59 0.91
CA LYS A 112 -12.63 -31.46 1.35
C LYS A 112 -11.68 -31.18 0.18
N SER A 113 -11.91 -31.80 -0.98
CA SER A 113 -11.13 -31.54 -2.19
C SER A 113 -11.32 -30.11 -2.68
N ILE A 114 -12.55 -29.60 -2.73
CA ILE A 114 -12.84 -28.21 -3.12
C ILE A 114 -12.16 -27.25 -2.15
N GLU A 115 -12.38 -27.42 -0.84
CA GLU A 115 -11.79 -26.57 0.22
C GLU A 115 -10.25 -26.59 0.17
N PHE A 116 -9.65 -27.77 0.04
CA PHE A 116 -8.20 -27.94 -0.05
C PHE A 116 -7.61 -27.25 -1.29
N ASN A 117 -8.18 -27.48 -2.46
CA ASN A 117 -7.69 -26.88 -3.71
C ASN A 117 -7.93 -25.37 -3.74
N ALA A 118 -9.08 -24.89 -3.24
CA ALA A 118 -9.36 -23.46 -3.13
C ALA A 118 -8.33 -22.76 -2.23
N LYS A 119 -7.99 -23.35 -1.07
CA LYS A 119 -6.96 -22.82 -0.16
C LYS A 119 -5.59 -22.73 -0.83
N ARG A 120 -5.16 -23.78 -1.55
CA ARG A 120 -3.85 -23.81 -2.23
C ARG A 120 -3.77 -22.88 -3.43
N ILE A 121 -4.81 -22.86 -4.26
CA ILE A 121 -4.87 -21.96 -5.42
C ILE A 121 -4.92 -20.50 -4.98
N ARG A 122 -5.63 -20.17 -3.90
CA ARG A 122 -5.59 -18.82 -3.32
C ARG A 122 -4.18 -18.43 -2.84
N LYS A 123 -3.49 -19.34 -2.14
CA LYS A 123 -2.09 -19.10 -1.73
C LYS A 123 -1.20 -18.83 -2.95
N LEU A 124 -1.30 -19.66 -3.99
CA LEU A 124 -0.59 -19.49 -5.26
C LEU A 124 -0.96 -18.16 -5.95
N ALA A 125 -2.23 -17.76 -5.92
CA ALA A 125 -2.68 -16.49 -6.46
C ALA A 125 -1.98 -15.31 -5.77
N HIS A 126 -1.95 -15.31 -4.44
CA HIS A 126 -1.28 -14.26 -3.68
C HIS A 126 0.25 -14.27 -3.84
N GLU A 127 0.87 -15.45 -3.94
CA GLU A 127 2.30 -15.58 -4.26
C GLU A 127 2.63 -14.87 -5.59
N ARG A 128 1.70 -14.90 -6.55
CA ARG A 128 1.79 -14.24 -7.86
C ARG A 128 1.19 -12.84 -7.92
N GLY A 129 0.85 -12.23 -6.79
CA GLY A 129 0.28 -10.88 -6.75
C GLY A 129 -1.15 -10.75 -7.30
N CYS A 130 -1.87 -11.87 -7.46
CA CYS A 130 -3.25 -11.90 -7.95
C CYS A 130 -4.26 -11.75 -6.80
N SER A 131 -5.33 -10.98 -7.03
CA SER A 131 -6.33 -10.57 -6.03
C SER A 131 -7.37 -11.62 -5.62
N ILE A 132 -7.35 -12.79 -6.28
CA ILE A 132 -8.33 -13.85 -6.07
C ILE A 132 -8.37 -14.26 -4.59
N GLY A 133 -9.55 -14.24 -3.98
CA GLY A 133 -9.72 -14.69 -2.60
C GLY A 133 -9.56 -13.62 -1.53
N LEU A 134 -9.24 -12.38 -1.90
CA LEU A 134 -9.11 -11.25 -0.98
C LEU A 134 -10.46 -10.61 -0.61
N ASN A 135 -11.53 -11.37 -0.43
CA ASN A 135 -12.86 -10.79 -0.13
C ASN A 135 -12.92 -9.89 1.11
N ALA A 136 -12.00 -10.09 2.07
CA ALA A 136 -11.83 -9.19 3.20
C ALA A 136 -11.54 -7.74 2.76
N THR A 137 -10.92 -7.55 1.59
CA THR A 137 -10.59 -6.25 1.02
C THR A 137 -11.78 -5.55 0.37
N LYS A 138 -12.97 -6.16 0.33
CA LYS A 138 -14.20 -5.55 -0.20
C LYS A 138 -15.05 -4.93 0.93
N PRO A 139 -15.71 -3.79 0.71
CA PRO A 139 -16.61 -3.20 1.71
C PRO A 139 -17.88 -4.05 1.91
N GLU A 140 -18.43 -4.02 3.13
CA GLU A 140 -19.67 -4.70 3.50
C GLU A 140 -20.73 -3.70 3.92
N ASP A 141 -21.96 -3.84 3.43
CA ASP A 141 -23.06 -2.98 3.85
C ASP A 141 -23.39 -3.15 5.36
N LYS A 142 -23.07 -2.12 6.14
CA LYS A 142 -23.30 -2.00 7.60
C LYS A 142 -23.82 -0.60 7.98
N GLN A 143 -24.52 0.10 7.07
CA GLN A 143 -24.94 1.50 7.27
C GLN A 143 -25.79 1.70 8.52
N ASP A 144 -26.77 0.80 8.74
CA ASP A 144 -27.72 0.85 9.87
C ASP A 144 -27.22 0.16 11.14
N ALA A 145 -25.92 -0.16 11.22
CA ALA A 145 -25.38 -0.91 12.34
C ALA A 145 -25.35 -0.06 13.63
N SER A 146 -25.86 -0.64 14.73
CA SER A 146 -25.69 -0.03 16.07
C SER A 146 -24.21 0.18 16.42
N ARG A 147 -23.87 1.14 17.29
CA ARG A 147 -22.47 1.41 17.70
C ARG A 147 -21.72 0.15 18.16
N ARG A 148 -22.38 -0.72 18.93
CA ARG A 148 -21.80 -2.01 19.38
C ARG A 148 -21.51 -2.94 18.20
N THR A 149 -22.42 -2.98 17.23
CA THR A 149 -22.24 -3.76 16.00
C THR A 149 -21.10 -3.19 15.16
N GLN A 150 -21.01 -1.87 15.02
CA GLN A 150 -19.89 -1.21 14.34
C GLN A 150 -18.55 -1.54 15.00
N ASP A 151 -18.45 -1.47 16.32
CA ASP A 151 -17.20 -1.75 17.03
C ASP A 151 -16.75 -3.21 16.87
N ARG A 152 -17.70 -4.15 16.86
CA ARG A 152 -17.43 -5.57 16.55
C ARG A 152 -17.02 -5.76 15.10
N PHE A 153 -17.69 -5.06 14.17
CA PHE A 153 -17.36 -5.10 12.76
C PHE A 153 -15.96 -4.55 12.50
N ILE A 154 -15.58 -3.42 13.10
CA ILE A 154 -14.22 -2.87 13.02
C ILE A 154 -13.20 -3.91 13.48
N ALA A 155 -13.45 -4.57 14.62
CA ALA A 155 -12.52 -5.59 15.11
C ALA A 155 -12.40 -6.80 14.14
N SER A 156 -13.51 -7.30 13.61
CA SER A 156 -13.53 -8.41 12.63
C SER A 156 -12.86 -8.02 11.33
N LYS A 157 -13.24 -6.86 10.77
CA LYS A 157 -12.75 -6.39 9.47
C LYS A 157 -11.26 -6.06 9.52
N SER A 158 -10.79 -5.40 10.59
CA SER A 158 -9.36 -5.17 10.80
C SER A 158 -8.59 -6.48 10.83
N LYS A 159 -9.12 -7.51 11.50
CA LYS A 159 -8.49 -8.84 11.54
C LYS A 159 -8.41 -9.46 10.15
N GLU A 160 -9.54 -9.59 9.47
CA GLU A 160 -9.64 -10.24 8.15
C GLU A 160 -8.76 -9.53 7.10
N VAL A 161 -8.79 -8.20 7.05
CA VAL A 161 -7.96 -7.43 6.12
C VAL A 161 -6.47 -7.54 6.45
N THR A 162 -6.10 -7.56 7.73
CA THR A 162 -4.69 -7.73 8.13
C THR A 162 -4.16 -9.08 7.65
N GLU A 163 -4.90 -10.16 7.89
CA GLU A 163 -4.50 -11.52 7.48
C GLU A 163 -4.34 -11.63 5.96
N GLU A 164 -5.28 -11.08 5.19
CA GLU A 164 -5.19 -11.11 3.74
C GLU A 164 -4.06 -10.22 3.20
N MET A 165 -3.82 -9.05 3.80
CA MET A 165 -2.70 -8.18 3.43
C MET A 165 -1.34 -8.81 3.76
N GLN A 166 -1.23 -9.58 4.84
CA GLN A 166 0.00 -10.35 5.09
C GLN A 166 0.26 -11.38 3.99
N ARG A 167 -0.76 -12.15 3.60
CA ARG A 167 -0.61 -13.15 2.53
C ARG A 167 -0.25 -12.52 1.20
N LEU A 168 -0.69 -11.29 0.97
CA LEU A 168 -0.37 -10.53 -0.22
C LEU A 168 1.06 -9.97 -0.17
N VAL A 169 1.46 -9.38 0.95
CA VAL A 169 2.71 -8.61 1.08
C VAL A 169 3.91 -9.49 1.44
N PHE A 170 3.75 -10.50 2.29
CA PHE A 170 4.88 -11.32 2.76
C PHE A 170 5.62 -12.08 1.65
N PRO A 171 4.96 -12.57 0.58
CA PRO A 171 5.68 -13.22 -0.51
C PRO A 171 6.61 -12.27 -1.29
N ALA A 172 6.49 -10.95 -1.13
CA ALA A 172 7.43 -9.98 -1.70
C ALA A 172 8.79 -9.95 -0.95
N PHE A 173 8.94 -10.70 0.16
CA PHE A 173 10.13 -10.67 0.99
C PHE A 173 10.86 -12.00 0.99
N GLU A 174 12.14 -11.97 0.59
CA GLU A 174 13.01 -13.13 0.58
C GLU A 174 14.31 -12.87 1.36
N PHE A 175 14.62 -13.73 2.33
CA PHE A 175 15.84 -13.65 3.15
C PHE A 175 16.91 -14.69 2.74
N GLY A 176 16.73 -15.43 1.63
CA GLY A 176 17.68 -16.43 1.16
C GLY A 176 17.97 -17.56 2.18
N ARG A 177 16.94 -18.00 2.91
CA ARG A 177 17.09 -18.93 4.05
C ARG A 177 17.05 -20.40 3.59
N ALA A 178 17.79 -21.26 4.31
CA ALA A 178 17.85 -22.69 4.01
C ALA A 178 16.49 -23.38 4.21
N GLU A 179 16.20 -24.37 3.36
CA GLU A 179 14.91 -25.12 3.37
C GLU A 179 14.60 -25.81 4.71
N ASN A 180 15.62 -26.14 5.51
CA ASN A 180 15.50 -26.83 6.79
C ASN A 180 15.47 -25.89 8.02
N ALA A 181 15.27 -24.59 7.84
CA ALA A 181 15.26 -23.64 8.94
C ALA A 181 14.05 -23.81 9.88
N THR A 182 14.27 -23.69 11.20
CA THR A 182 13.23 -23.89 12.25
C THR A 182 11.98 -23.01 12.07
N HIS A 183 12.17 -21.77 11.63
CA HIS A 183 11.10 -20.81 11.36
C HIS A 183 11.12 -20.43 9.88
N LYS A 184 9.97 -20.27 9.25
CA LYS A 184 9.84 -19.79 7.85
C LYS A 184 10.06 -18.28 7.77
N THR A 185 10.25 -17.74 6.57
CA THR A 185 10.35 -16.28 6.33
C THR A 185 9.16 -15.53 6.91
N ASP A 186 7.93 -16.00 6.66
CA ASP A 186 6.69 -15.40 7.17
C ASP A 186 6.72 -15.20 8.68
N THR A 187 7.26 -16.17 9.43
CA THR A 187 7.39 -16.08 10.90
C THR A 187 8.26 -14.88 11.34
N PHE A 188 9.31 -14.55 10.59
CA PHE A 188 10.13 -13.36 10.85
C PHE A 188 9.43 -12.07 10.44
N LEU A 189 8.63 -12.10 9.36
CA LEU A 189 7.84 -10.94 8.93
C LEU A 189 6.68 -10.65 9.89
N GLU A 190 6.09 -11.67 10.50
CA GLU A 190 5.14 -11.52 11.60
C GLU A 190 5.80 -10.93 12.84
N LEU A 191 6.99 -11.42 13.22
CA LEU A 191 7.77 -10.81 14.29
C LEU A 191 8.09 -9.35 13.98
N GLN A 192 8.52 -9.03 12.75
CA GLN A 192 8.75 -7.66 12.30
C GLN A 192 7.48 -6.81 12.40
N SER A 193 6.34 -7.37 12.00
CA SER A 193 5.04 -6.71 12.11
C SER A 193 4.72 -6.43 13.58
N HIS A 194 4.86 -7.43 14.45
CA HIS A 194 4.60 -7.30 15.89
C HIS A 194 5.51 -6.27 16.55
N MET A 195 6.81 -6.26 16.24
CA MET A 195 7.76 -5.25 16.70
C MET A 195 7.36 -3.84 16.26
N GLY A 196 6.93 -3.67 15.00
CA GLY A 196 6.42 -2.41 14.49
C GLY A 196 5.17 -1.95 15.22
N LEU A 197 4.24 -2.88 15.47
CA LEU A 197 2.98 -2.54 16.14
C LEU A 197 3.12 -2.28 17.65
N SER A 198 4.13 -2.85 18.29
CA SER A 198 4.45 -2.65 19.70
C SER A 198 5.52 -1.58 19.94
N GLN A 199 6.13 -1.07 18.87
CA GLN A 199 7.28 -0.15 18.91
C GLN A 199 8.43 -0.67 19.79
N SER A 200 8.68 -1.98 19.72
CA SER A 200 9.64 -2.68 20.57
C SER A 200 10.96 -2.98 19.85
N ALA A 201 12.00 -3.24 20.64
CA ALA A 201 13.28 -3.78 20.18
C ALA A 201 13.13 -5.24 19.73
N ALA A 202 14.13 -5.80 19.04
CA ALA A 202 14.15 -7.22 18.68
C ALA A 202 13.96 -8.15 19.88
N GLU A 203 14.72 -7.96 20.95
CA GLU A 203 14.62 -8.77 22.18
C GLU A 203 13.24 -8.67 22.82
N SER A 204 12.82 -7.47 23.23
CA SER A 204 11.51 -7.28 23.88
C SER A 204 10.34 -7.60 22.96
N GLY A 205 10.49 -7.43 21.65
CA GLY A 205 9.49 -7.79 20.66
C GLY A 205 9.34 -9.29 20.51
N THR A 206 10.44 -10.03 20.62
CA THR A 206 10.44 -11.49 20.66
C THR A 206 9.68 -12.00 21.89
N ASP A 207 9.94 -11.43 23.07
CA ASP A 207 9.21 -11.78 24.29
C ASP A 207 7.70 -11.52 24.15
N LEU A 208 7.33 -10.33 23.66
CA LEU A 208 5.92 -9.98 23.47
C LEU A 208 5.24 -10.82 22.37
N PHE A 209 5.99 -11.26 21.35
CA PHE A 209 5.49 -12.19 20.34
C PHE A 209 5.28 -13.58 20.95
N ALA A 210 6.21 -14.04 21.79
CA ALA A 210 6.11 -15.32 22.50
C ALA A 210 4.88 -15.37 23.41
N ASP A 211 4.53 -14.26 24.06
CA ASP A 211 3.32 -14.14 24.89
C ASP A 211 2.02 -14.24 24.09
N ASP A 212 2.02 -13.77 22.83
CA ASP A 212 0.83 -13.70 21.99
C ASP A 212 0.72 -14.90 21.01
N THR A 213 1.77 -15.71 20.81
CA THR A 213 1.80 -16.83 19.84
C THR A 213 1.40 -18.18 20.42
N ASP A 214 0.67 -18.97 19.63
CA ASP A 214 0.27 -20.35 19.95
C ASP A 214 1.10 -21.41 19.22
N ARG A 215 2.14 -21.00 18.47
CA ARG A 215 2.99 -21.90 17.68
C ARG A 215 3.84 -22.80 18.57
N GLU A 216 3.86 -24.09 18.25
CA GLU A 216 4.73 -25.07 18.93
C GLU A 216 6.22 -24.72 18.80
N SER A 217 6.64 -24.11 17.68
CA SER A 217 8.01 -23.66 17.47
C SER A 217 8.36 -22.40 18.25
N GLY A 218 7.38 -21.71 18.85
CA GLY A 218 7.57 -20.47 19.59
C GLY A 218 7.93 -19.27 18.72
N ALA A 219 8.43 -18.22 19.37
CA ALA A 219 8.89 -16.98 18.73
C ALA A 219 10.28 -17.18 18.08
N PRO A 220 10.55 -16.55 16.92
CA PRO A 220 11.90 -16.46 16.40
C PRO A 220 12.81 -15.68 17.35
N ASP A 221 14.08 -16.02 17.36
CA ASP A 221 15.12 -15.28 18.09
C ASP A 221 15.38 -13.89 17.46
N GLY A 222 15.47 -12.86 18.30
CA GLY A 222 15.65 -11.47 17.90
C GLY A 222 16.99 -11.20 17.22
N ASP A 223 18.06 -11.80 17.71
CA ASP A 223 19.39 -11.72 17.10
C ASP A 223 19.43 -12.39 15.72
N THR A 224 18.76 -13.52 15.57
CA THR A 224 18.60 -14.23 14.30
C THR A 224 17.81 -13.39 13.30
N HIS A 225 16.75 -12.71 13.75
CA HIS A 225 15.99 -11.78 12.90
C HIS A 225 16.88 -10.64 12.40
N LEU A 226 17.60 -9.99 13.32
CA LEU A 226 18.54 -8.92 12.96
C LEU A 226 19.65 -9.41 12.03
N HIS A 227 20.16 -10.63 12.24
CA HIS A 227 21.19 -11.22 11.39
C HIS A 227 20.72 -11.36 9.94
N ASN A 228 19.50 -11.89 9.73
CA ASN A 228 18.93 -12.06 8.39
C ASN A 228 18.75 -10.72 7.68
N VAL A 229 18.22 -9.71 8.38
CA VAL A 229 18.01 -8.37 7.80
C VAL A 229 19.35 -7.72 7.41
N LYS A 230 20.42 -7.92 8.19
CA LYS A 230 21.77 -7.40 7.88
C LYS A 230 22.40 -8.00 6.62
N GLN A 231 21.93 -9.17 6.17
CA GLN A 231 22.43 -9.77 4.93
C GLN A 231 21.83 -9.12 3.68
N LEU A 232 20.77 -8.32 3.83
CA LEU A 232 20.11 -7.67 2.71
C LEU A 232 20.84 -6.40 2.28
N GLY A 233 21.02 -6.23 0.98
CA GLY A 233 21.51 -4.99 0.38
C GLY A 233 20.40 -3.91 0.29
N PRO A 234 20.76 -2.61 0.25
CA PRO A 234 19.77 -1.53 0.14
C PRO A 234 18.83 -1.63 -1.06
N ASP A 235 19.34 -2.05 -2.22
CA ASP A 235 18.55 -2.19 -3.44
C ASP A 235 17.53 -3.34 -3.31
N ALA A 236 17.97 -4.50 -2.80
CA ALA A 236 17.09 -5.63 -2.55
C ALA A 236 15.97 -5.27 -1.56
N ILE A 237 16.27 -4.52 -0.50
CA ILE A 237 15.24 -4.05 0.45
C ILE A 237 14.22 -3.14 -0.24
N GLN A 238 14.69 -2.20 -1.09
CA GLN A 238 13.80 -1.31 -1.82
C GLN A 238 12.91 -2.10 -2.79
N GLU A 239 13.46 -3.05 -3.54
CA GLU A 239 12.70 -3.92 -4.44
C GLU A 239 11.59 -4.69 -3.71
N MET A 240 11.90 -5.33 -2.57
CA MET A 240 10.90 -6.04 -1.76
C MET A 240 9.80 -5.10 -1.25
N VAL A 241 10.17 -3.88 -0.83
CA VAL A 241 9.21 -2.88 -0.33
C VAL A 241 8.34 -2.36 -1.46
N ASP A 242 8.90 -2.06 -2.63
CA ASP A 242 8.15 -1.57 -3.78
C ASP A 242 7.22 -2.65 -4.33
N GLU A 243 7.65 -3.91 -4.37
CA GLU A 243 6.77 -5.02 -4.71
C GLU A 243 5.62 -5.14 -3.69
N GLY A 244 5.91 -5.06 -2.39
CA GLY A 244 4.89 -5.03 -1.34
C GLY A 244 3.90 -3.86 -1.48
N ILE A 245 4.40 -2.66 -1.82
CA ILE A 245 3.56 -1.49 -2.12
C ILE A 245 2.70 -1.78 -3.36
N GLY A 246 3.29 -2.24 -4.45
CA GLY A 246 2.60 -2.50 -5.72
C GLY A 246 1.44 -3.47 -5.56
N ARG A 247 1.66 -4.58 -4.84
CA ARG A 247 0.62 -5.55 -4.53
C ARG A 247 -0.53 -4.92 -3.73
N MET A 248 -0.24 -4.13 -2.68
CA MET A 248 -1.30 -3.44 -1.92
C MET A 248 -2.02 -2.36 -2.73
N VAL A 249 -1.31 -1.62 -3.58
CA VAL A 249 -1.89 -0.57 -4.43
C VAL A 249 -2.83 -1.20 -5.47
N HIS A 250 -2.44 -2.35 -6.05
CA HIS A 250 -3.31 -3.11 -6.96
C HIS A 250 -4.68 -3.38 -6.31
N GLU A 251 -4.69 -3.93 -5.08
CA GLU A 251 -5.92 -4.16 -4.33
C GLU A 251 -6.69 -2.89 -3.99
N ALA A 252 -5.98 -1.89 -3.49
CA ALA A 252 -6.62 -0.69 -2.96
C ALA A 252 -7.21 0.20 -4.07
N LYS A 253 -6.66 0.16 -5.30
CA LYS A 253 -7.08 1.03 -6.43
C LYS A 253 -8.57 0.95 -6.76
N HIS A 254 -9.24 -0.17 -6.47
CA HIS A 254 -10.68 -0.34 -6.68
C HIS A 254 -11.54 0.47 -5.70
N HIS A 255 -10.97 0.87 -4.57
CA HIS A 255 -11.67 1.52 -3.46
C HIS A 255 -11.14 2.92 -3.15
N LEU A 256 -9.93 3.24 -3.59
CA LEU A 256 -9.32 4.55 -3.38
C LEU A 256 -9.95 5.61 -4.29
N GLU A 257 -10.58 6.60 -3.68
CA GLU A 257 -11.04 7.82 -4.35
C GLU A 257 -9.92 8.87 -4.37
N PHE A 258 -9.29 9.03 -5.53
CA PHE A 258 -8.33 10.10 -5.82
C PHE A 258 -8.50 10.59 -7.26
N ASP A 259 -8.02 11.81 -7.53
CA ASP A 259 -8.03 12.39 -8.87
C ASP A 259 -7.34 11.43 -9.87
N ARG A 260 -7.85 11.30 -11.09
CA ARG A 260 -7.21 10.53 -12.17
C ARG A 260 -6.98 11.45 -13.37
N PRO A 261 -5.74 11.86 -13.69
CA PRO A 261 -4.46 11.46 -13.06
C PRO A 261 -4.30 11.89 -11.59
N ALA A 262 -3.51 11.12 -10.84
CA ALA A 262 -3.27 11.29 -9.41
C ALA A 262 -2.42 12.52 -9.11
N ASP A 263 -2.88 13.32 -8.17
CA ASP A 263 -2.05 14.28 -7.47
C ASP A 263 -1.20 13.52 -6.43
N VAL A 264 0.10 13.82 -6.37
CA VAL A 264 1.06 13.15 -5.46
C VAL A 264 1.94 14.16 -4.75
N ALA A 265 2.57 13.76 -3.65
CA ALA A 265 3.53 14.59 -2.95
C ALA A 265 4.83 13.84 -2.63
N ILE A 266 5.94 14.58 -2.73
CA ILE A 266 7.29 14.13 -2.38
C ILE A 266 7.74 14.82 -1.11
N ASP A 267 8.25 14.04 -0.17
CA ASP A 267 8.58 14.52 1.18
C ASP A 267 9.74 13.76 1.81
N MET A 268 10.57 14.48 2.58
CA MET A 268 11.72 13.91 3.29
C MET A 268 11.39 13.54 4.74
N THR A 269 11.73 12.31 5.08
CA THR A 269 11.62 11.75 6.43
C THR A 269 12.98 11.57 7.05
N TYR A 270 13.05 11.88 8.35
CA TYR A 270 14.27 11.87 9.14
C TYR A 270 14.13 10.90 10.31
N ILE A 271 15.01 9.91 10.40
CA ILE A 271 15.11 8.98 11.54
C ILE A 271 16.38 9.29 12.32
N ALA A 272 16.22 9.60 13.61
CA ALA A 272 17.34 10.03 14.45
C ALA A 272 18.45 8.97 14.53
N TYR A 273 19.69 9.44 14.53
CA TYR A 273 20.88 8.63 14.75
C TYR A 273 21.68 9.21 15.91
N TYR A 274 22.01 8.37 16.89
CA TYR A 274 22.71 8.77 18.12
C TYR A 274 24.08 8.11 18.30
N GLY A 275 24.55 7.37 17.29
CA GLY A 275 25.84 6.68 17.34
C GLY A 275 27.02 7.52 16.86
N ASP A 276 28.21 6.94 16.98
CA ASP A 276 29.45 7.52 16.44
C ASP A 276 29.43 7.64 14.92
N ARG A 277 30.17 8.61 14.40
CA ARG A 277 30.08 9.06 12.99
C ARG A 277 31.13 8.46 12.07
N ASP A 278 32.13 7.77 12.62
CA ASP A 278 33.24 7.29 11.85
C ASP A 278 32.73 6.23 10.87
N GLU A 279 32.88 6.53 9.57
CA GLU A 279 32.65 5.63 8.41
C GLU A 279 31.20 5.39 7.92
N LEU A 280 30.18 6.09 8.42
CA LEU A 280 28.79 5.87 7.93
C LEU A 280 28.37 6.83 6.80
N GLU A 281 28.40 6.35 5.56
CA GLU A 281 28.00 7.11 4.36
C GLU A 281 26.53 7.57 4.36
N MET A 282 25.66 6.82 5.05
CA MET A 282 24.20 7.05 5.08
C MET A 282 23.71 7.98 6.19
N VAL A 283 24.60 8.43 7.08
CA VAL A 283 24.25 9.34 8.19
C VAL A 283 24.49 10.79 7.77
N MET A 284 23.45 11.61 7.90
CA MET A 284 23.47 13.01 7.48
C MET A 284 23.02 13.97 8.57
N GLY A 285 23.41 15.24 8.42
CA GLY A 285 22.94 16.31 9.29
C GLY A 285 21.42 16.48 9.21
N ALA A 286 20.79 16.56 10.37
CA ALA A 286 19.37 16.81 10.48
C ALA A 286 19.04 18.30 10.27
N PRO A 287 17.81 18.63 9.83
CA PRO A 287 17.35 20.01 9.83
C PRO A 287 17.42 20.62 11.23
N ARG A 288 17.75 21.92 11.32
CA ARG A 288 17.86 22.66 12.59
C ARG A 288 16.59 22.67 13.45
N THR A 289 15.45 22.30 12.86
CA THR A 289 14.16 22.18 13.54
C THR A 289 14.00 20.85 14.29
N LYS A 290 14.92 19.90 14.13
CA LYS A 290 14.91 18.61 14.83
C LYS A 290 15.69 18.69 16.13
N ALA A 291 15.28 17.87 17.10
CA ALA A 291 15.93 17.77 18.42
C ALA A 291 17.19 16.88 18.43
N TYR A 292 17.66 16.46 17.26
CA TYR A 292 18.83 15.60 17.06
C TYR A 292 19.67 16.17 15.92
N ASP A 293 20.98 15.95 15.97
CA ASP A 293 21.92 16.51 14.99
C ASP A 293 22.11 15.61 13.76
N TRP A 294 21.94 14.29 13.94
CA TRP A 294 22.24 13.27 12.93
C TRP A 294 21.03 12.38 12.66
N CYS A 295 20.90 11.96 11.40
CA CYS A 295 19.78 11.13 10.98
C CYS A 295 20.07 10.33 9.71
N TYR A 296 19.30 9.26 9.54
CA TYR A 296 19.03 8.68 8.24
C TYR A 296 17.92 9.48 7.58
N LYS A 297 18.06 9.75 6.27
CA LYS A 297 17.05 10.42 5.48
C LYS A 297 16.43 9.45 4.50
N PHE A 298 15.11 9.50 4.39
CA PHE A 298 14.33 8.72 3.44
C PHE A 298 13.43 9.65 2.67
N ALA A 299 13.28 9.35 1.39
CA ALA A 299 12.36 10.03 0.51
C ALA A 299 11.15 9.15 0.25
N THR A 300 9.97 9.77 0.19
CA THR A 300 8.73 9.04 -0.10
C THR A 300 7.87 9.83 -1.07
N LEU A 301 7.10 9.12 -1.88
CA LEU A 301 6.07 9.67 -2.74
C LEU A 301 4.71 9.09 -2.33
N THR A 302 3.75 9.96 -2.06
CA THR A 302 2.43 9.59 -1.53
C THR A 302 1.32 10.16 -2.40
N VAL A 303 0.20 9.45 -2.53
CA VAL A 303 -1.02 10.00 -3.16
C VAL A 303 -1.56 11.16 -2.31
N VAL A 304 -1.98 12.22 -2.98
CA VAL A 304 -2.69 13.36 -2.40
C VAL A 304 -4.14 13.30 -2.83
N GLY A 305 -4.99 12.74 -1.98
CA GLY A 305 -6.45 12.80 -2.12
C GLY A 305 -7.08 13.46 -0.90
N GLU A 306 -8.36 13.82 -0.99
CA GLU A 306 -9.09 14.37 0.16
C GLU A 306 -9.05 13.41 1.38
N ASN A 307 -8.93 12.09 1.12
CA ASN A 307 -8.94 11.04 2.14
C ASN A 307 -7.86 9.95 1.95
N VAL A 308 -6.95 10.11 1.00
CA VAL A 308 -5.93 9.10 0.67
C VAL A 308 -4.53 9.67 0.88
N LYS A 309 -3.71 8.97 1.66
CA LYS A 309 -2.29 9.27 1.92
C LYS A 309 -1.42 8.05 1.68
N PHE A 310 -1.82 7.26 0.69
CA PHE A 310 -1.20 5.97 0.42
C PHE A 310 0.21 6.19 -0.14
N THR A 311 1.22 5.55 0.46
CA THR A 311 2.61 5.68 -0.01
C THR A 311 2.80 4.78 -1.22
N LEU A 312 3.28 5.35 -2.32
CA LEU A 312 3.47 4.67 -3.61
C LEU A 312 4.92 4.31 -3.89
N ALA A 313 5.86 5.02 -3.28
CA ALA A 313 7.28 4.73 -3.44
C ALA A 313 8.06 5.27 -2.24
N MET A 314 9.16 4.60 -1.92
CA MET A 314 10.14 5.07 -0.93
C MET A 314 11.55 4.76 -1.39
N ARG A 315 12.52 5.58 -0.97
CA ARG A 315 13.94 5.29 -1.14
C ARG A 315 14.77 5.91 -0.03
N PRO A 316 15.95 5.36 0.31
CA PRO A 316 16.90 6.10 1.11
C PRO A 316 17.54 7.23 0.32
N VAL A 317 18.03 8.23 1.06
CA VAL A 317 18.82 9.33 0.52
C VAL A 317 20.26 9.13 0.93
N GLU A 318 21.17 9.22 -0.04
CA GLU A 318 22.60 9.04 0.14
C GLU A 318 23.32 10.38 0.26
N LYS A 319 24.50 10.38 0.88
CA LYS A 319 25.32 11.58 0.97
C LYS A 319 25.82 11.99 -0.42
N GLY A 320 25.40 13.18 -0.86
CA GLY A 320 25.75 13.70 -2.18
C GLY A 320 24.68 13.47 -3.23
N ASP A 321 23.57 12.80 -2.87
CA ASP A 321 22.41 12.70 -3.74
C ASP A 321 21.95 14.06 -4.22
N ARG A 322 21.66 14.13 -5.52
CA ARG A 322 20.98 15.28 -6.11
C ARG A 322 19.49 15.11 -5.94
N ILE A 323 18.82 16.18 -5.56
CA ILE A 323 17.38 16.16 -5.34
C ILE A 323 16.60 15.74 -6.59
N GLY A 324 17.04 16.16 -7.78
CA GLY A 324 16.40 15.71 -9.03
C GLY A 324 16.55 14.20 -9.28
N VAL A 325 17.62 13.55 -8.81
CA VAL A 325 17.77 12.09 -8.91
C VAL A 325 16.76 11.39 -8.00
N ILE A 326 16.58 11.90 -6.77
CA ILE A 326 15.55 11.41 -5.83
C ILE A 326 14.16 11.52 -6.44
N VAL A 327 13.85 12.68 -7.05
CA VAL A 327 12.54 12.94 -7.67
C VAL A 327 12.29 12.02 -8.86
N ARG A 328 13.29 11.81 -9.74
CA ARG A 328 13.17 10.86 -10.85
C ARG A 328 12.87 9.46 -10.33
N ASP A 329 13.71 8.94 -9.44
CA ASP A 329 13.56 7.57 -8.94
C ASP A 329 12.19 7.32 -8.29
N LEU A 330 11.75 8.21 -7.40
CA LEU A 330 10.42 8.13 -6.79
C LEU A 330 9.29 8.21 -7.82
N PHE A 331 9.40 9.09 -8.82
CA PHE A 331 8.40 9.23 -9.88
C PHE A 331 8.29 7.94 -10.72
N TRP A 332 9.42 7.37 -11.13
CA TRP A 332 9.46 6.16 -11.97
C TRP A 332 8.88 4.93 -11.25
N ARG A 333 9.13 4.77 -9.95
CA ARG A 333 8.50 3.73 -9.13
C ARG A 333 6.99 3.97 -9.00
N ALA A 334 6.59 5.17 -8.59
CA ALA A 334 5.17 5.46 -8.35
C ALA A 334 4.28 5.39 -9.60
N ARG A 335 4.82 5.73 -10.78
CA ARG A 335 4.04 5.72 -12.03
C ARG A 335 3.70 4.32 -12.53
N GLU A 336 4.40 3.28 -12.06
CA GLU A 336 4.03 1.88 -12.33
C GLU A 336 2.69 1.54 -11.70
N HIS A 337 2.30 2.28 -10.66
CA HIS A 337 1.06 2.06 -9.96
C HIS A 337 -0.04 3.03 -10.39
N VAL A 338 0.26 4.30 -10.63
CA VAL A 338 -0.79 5.30 -10.99
C VAL A 338 -0.31 6.27 -12.06
N SER A 339 -1.21 6.74 -12.91
CA SER A 339 -0.95 7.92 -13.74
C SER A 339 -0.83 9.14 -12.83
N ILE A 340 0.24 9.92 -12.94
CA ILE A 340 0.51 11.11 -12.10
C ILE A 340 0.23 12.38 -12.89
N GLY A 341 -0.56 13.30 -12.32
CA GLY A 341 -0.89 14.60 -12.91
C GLY A 341 -0.09 15.75 -12.31
N THR A 342 -0.13 15.89 -10.98
CA THR A 342 0.58 16.96 -10.26
C THR A 342 1.48 16.40 -9.16
N VAL A 343 2.69 16.95 -9.04
CA VAL A 343 3.61 16.71 -7.93
C VAL A 343 3.68 17.92 -7.01
N TYR A 344 3.36 17.73 -5.73
CA TYR A 344 3.60 18.69 -4.67
C TYR A 344 4.92 18.34 -3.96
N ALA A 345 5.86 19.29 -3.85
CA ALA A 345 7.12 19.06 -3.12
C ALA A 345 7.46 20.25 -2.23
N ASP A 346 8.18 20.00 -1.13
CA ASP A 346 8.47 21.03 -0.12
C ASP A 346 9.57 21.97 -0.61
N SER A 347 9.79 23.09 0.08
CA SER A 347 10.80 24.06 -0.37
C SER A 347 12.23 23.52 -0.46
N GLU A 348 12.53 22.41 0.23
CA GLU A 348 13.79 21.68 0.10
C GLU A 348 13.97 21.13 -1.33
N PHE A 349 12.88 20.88 -2.07
CA PHE A 349 12.86 20.38 -3.44
C PHE A 349 13.01 21.47 -4.50
N CYS A 350 13.06 22.75 -4.11
CA CYS A 350 13.20 23.88 -5.02
C CYS A 350 14.63 23.95 -5.59
N ALA A 351 14.90 23.16 -6.63
CA ALA A 351 16.19 23.07 -7.30
C ALA A 351 16.02 22.97 -8.84
N ALA A 352 17.04 23.42 -9.58
CA ALA A 352 17.03 23.35 -11.04
C ALA A 352 16.89 21.90 -11.56
N ASP A 353 17.62 20.95 -10.98
CA ASP A 353 17.53 19.52 -11.35
C ASP A 353 16.15 18.92 -11.08
N THR A 354 15.47 19.37 -10.02
CA THR A 354 14.09 18.95 -9.72
C THR A 354 13.12 19.44 -10.79
N ILE A 355 13.22 20.71 -11.20
CA ILE A 355 12.37 21.26 -12.26
C ILE A 355 12.61 20.48 -13.56
N HIS A 356 13.87 20.30 -13.96
CA HIS A 356 14.20 19.50 -15.16
C HIS A 356 13.62 18.09 -15.07
N ALA A 357 13.75 17.40 -13.93
CA ALA A 357 13.19 16.07 -13.73
C ALA A 357 11.65 16.03 -13.90
N LEU A 358 10.94 17.03 -13.38
CA LEU A 358 9.48 17.11 -13.46
C LEU A 358 8.99 17.48 -14.87
N GLU A 359 9.70 18.36 -15.57
CA GLU A 359 9.45 18.70 -16.97
C GLU A 359 9.74 17.52 -17.90
N GLU A 360 10.86 16.81 -17.69
CA GLU A 360 11.19 15.56 -18.42
C GLU A 360 10.10 14.50 -18.24
N ALA A 361 9.51 14.42 -17.05
CA ALA A 361 8.41 13.53 -16.72
C ALA A 361 7.05 13.97 -17.29
N GLY A 362 6.94 15.21 -17.80
CA GLY A 362 5.70 15.76 -18.36
C GLY A 362 4.60 15.98 -17.31
N VAL A 363 4.96 16.22 -16.05
CA VAL A 363 4.00 16.41 -14.94
C VAL A 363 3.94 17.85 -14.48
N GLN A 364 2.77 18.24 -13.96
CA GLN A 364 2.62 19.54 -13.33
C GLN A 364 3.25 19.53 -11.93
N TYR A 365 3.70 20.68 -11.42
CA TYR A 365 4.20 20.76 -10.05
C TYR A 365 3.83 22.05 -9.33
N VAL A 366 3.78 22.01 -8.01
CA VAL A 366 3.70 23.19 -7.15
C VAL A 366 4.65 23.00 -5.98
N ILE A 367 5.68 23.86 -5.87
CA ILE A 367 6.74 23.77 -4.86
C ILE A 367 6.93 25.14 -4.22
N PRO A 368 6.92 25.28 -2.88
CA PRO A 368 7.22 26.55 -2.25
C PRO A 368 8.64 27.00 -2.57
N SER A 369 8.82 28.27 -2.91
CA SER A 369 10.14 28.84 -3.19
C SER A 369 10.75 29.43 -1.91
N PRO A 370 11.98 29.05 -1.53
CA PRO A 370 12.70 29.69 -0.44
C PRO A 370 12.83 31.21 -0.64
N LYS A 371 12.75 31.98 0.44
CA LYS A 371 12.89 33.46 0.43
C LYS A 371 14.35 33.88 0.23
N ASN A 372 14.90 33.61 -0.94
CA ASN A 372 16.21 34.09 -1.37
C ASN A 372 16.14 35.60 -1.70
N ARG A 373 17.29 36.23 -2.01
CA ARG A 373 17.37 37.67 -2.29
C ARG A 373 16.46 38.12 -3.45
N ARG A 374 16.29 37.30 -4.49
CA ARG A 374 15.42 37.61 -5.64
C ARG A 374 13.95 37.57 -5.24
N VAL A 375 13.54 36.50 -4.57
CA VAL A 375 12.16 36.33 -4.06
C VAL A 375 11.81 37.43 -3.06
N LYS A 376 12.72 37.78 -2.14
CA LYS A 376 12.49 38.89 -1.20
C LYS A 376 12.26 40.22 -1.91
N ARG A 377 13.08 40.52 -2.93
CA ARG A 377 12.92 41.72 -3.74
C ARG A 377 11.57 41.72 -4.48
N ALA A 378 11.18 40.59 -5.06
CA ALA A 378 9.90 40.46 -5.74
C ALA A 378 8.75 40.70 -4.75
N ILE A 379 8.82 40.15 -3.53
CA ILE A 379 7.85 40.41 -2.45
C ILE A 379 7.81 41.90 -2.06
N GLU A 380 8.96 42.57 -1.94
CA GLU A 380 9.04 44.01 -1.63
C GLU A 380 8.45 44.91 -2.73
N GLN A 381 8.39 44.40 -3.95
CA GLN A 381 7.90 45.12 -5.13
C GLN A 381 6.43 44.82 -5.45
N MET A 382 5.79 43.91 -4.70
CA MET A 382 4.39 43.56 -4.92
C MET A 382 3.48 44.78 -4.77
N ILE A 383 2.64 44.98 -5.77
CA ILE A 383 1.57 45.98 -5.83
C ILE A 383 0.22 45.30 -5.61
N GLN A 384 0.06 44.08 -6.12
CA GLN A 384 -1.16 43.28 -6.01
C GLN A 384 -1.02 42.17 -4.97
N ASN A 385 -2.16 41.67 -4.48
CA ASN A 385 -2.17 40.54 -3.54
C ASN A 385 -1.67 39.24 -4.17
N VAL A 386 -1.81 39.08 -5.49
CA VAL A 386 -1.30 37.94 -6.25
C VAL A 386 -0.47 38.49 -7.39
N GLU A 387 0.78 38.06 -7.50
CA GLU A 387 1.66 38.41 -8.62
C GLU A 387 2.36 37.19 -9.20
N VAL A 388 2.56 37.19 -10.53
CA VAL A 388 3.19 36.11 -11.28
C VAL A 388 4.39 36.64 -12.08
N GLU A 389 5.58 36.09 -11.82
CA GLU A 389 6.76 36.28 -12.68
C GLU A 389 6.92 35.04 -13.58
N GLN A 390 6.54 35.19 -14.86
CA GLN A 390 6.70 34.17 -15.89
C GLN A 390 8.18 33.93 -16.23
N ALA A 391 8.52 32.72 -16.66
CA ALA A 391 9.88 32.34 -17.09
C ALA A 391 10.99 32.64 -16.04
N TYR A 392 10.62 32.61 -14.76
CA TYR A 392 11.52 32.74 -13.62
C TYR A 392 12.63 31.68 -13.67
N GLY A 393 13.87 32.14 -13.79
CA GLY A 393 15.03 31.26 -13.90
C GLY A 393 15.59 30.81 -12.54
N ILE A 394 15.61 29.51 -12.30
CA ILE A 394 16.39 28.86 -11.23
C ILE A 394 17.67 28.29 -11.80
N TYR A 395 18.80 28.49 -11.11
CA TYR A 395 20.10 28.04 -11.55
C TYR A 395 20.69 27.03 -10.57
N GLY A 396 21.23 25.94 -11.08
CA GLY A 396 21.88 24.94 -10.26
C GLY A 396 22.52 23.81 -11.08
N PRO A 397 23.17 22.86 -10.42
CA PRO A 397 23.65 21.65 -11.08
C PRO A 397 22.47 20.82 -11.57
N VAL A 398 22.59 20.25 -12.77
CA VAL A 398 21.58 19.36 -13.38
C VAL A 398 22.30 18.11 -13.88
N LEU A 399 21.73 16.93 -13.67
CA LEU A 399 22.32 15.68 -14.13
C LEU A 399 22.54 15.71 -15.66
N GLY A 400 23.71 15.30 -16.13
CA GLY A 400 24.06 15.31 -17.56
C GLY A 400 24.22 16.70 -18.22
N SER A 401 23.96 17.81 -17.50
CA SER A 401 23.82 19.16 -18.11
C SER A 401 24.70 20.25 -17.48
N GLY A 402 25.63 19.88 -16.59
CA GLY A 402 26.61 20.80 -15.99
C GLY A 402 26.23 21.35 -14.60
N THR A 403 27.08 22.24 -14.04
CA THR A 403 26.98 22.73 -12.64
C THR A 403 26.11 23.98 -12.46
N ARG A 404 25.76 24.67 -13.54
CA ARG A 404 24.98 25.92 -13.50
C ARG A 404 24.02 26.03 -14.69
N LYS A 405 23.12 25.06 -14.80
CA LYS A 405 22.05 25.04 -15.79
C LYS A 405 20.86 25.86 -15.31
N ARG A 406 20.22 26.58 -16.22
CA ARG A 406 18.95 27.30 -15.97
C ARG A 406 17.79 26.33 -16.12
N ALA A 407 16.85 26.38 -15.18
CA ALA A 407 15.50 25.84 -15.29
C ALA A 407 14.53 27.02 -15.27
N GLU A 408 13.55 27.03 -16.17
CA GLU A 408 12.51 28.06 -16.25
C GLU A 408 11.24 27.53 -15.60
N THR A 409 10.53 28.41 -14.88
CA THR A 409 9.29 28.10 -14.14
C THR A 409 8.51 29.39 -13.92
N ASN A 410 7.30 29.32 -13.38
CA ASN A 410 6.51 30.49 -13.00
C ASN A 410 6.67 30.72 -11.50
N LEU A 411 7.07 31.93 -11.09
CA LEU A 411 7.10 32.32 -9.68
C LEU A 411 5.78 32.99 -9.32
N VAL A 412 5.06 32.43 -8.36
CA VAL A 412 3.78 32.96 -7.89
C VAL A 412 3.94 33.48 -6.46
N LEU A 413 3.56 34.74 -6.23
CA LEU A 413 3.55 35.39 -4.93
C LEU A 413 2.10 35.58 -4.46
N ILE A 414 1.75 35.05 -3.28
CA ILE A 414 0.42 35.21 -2.70
C ILE A 414 0.50 35.49 -1.19
N PRO A 415 -0.55 36.05 -0.57
CA PRO A 415 -0.57 36.25 0.87
C PRO A 415 -0.66 34.89 1.56
N SER A 416 0.07 34.75 2.66
CA SER A 416 0.04 33.58 3.49
C SER A 416 -1.31 33.45 4.12
N THR A 417 -1.86 32.25 4.06
CA THR A 417 -3.16 32.01 4.65
C THR A 417 -3.14 31.83 6.17
N ALA A 418 -1.94 31.69 6.75
CA ALA A 418 -1.76 31.64 8.20
C ALA A 418 -1.56 33.05 8.79
N ASP A 419 -1.15 34.01 7.96
CA ASP A 419 -0.78 35.36 8.34
C ASP A 419 -0.85 36.23 7.08
N GLU A 420 -1.96 36.93 6.89
CA GLU A 420 -2.23 37.67 5.65
C GLU A 420 -1.22 38.81 5.41
N ASP A 421 -0.53 39.26 6.46
CA ASP A 421 0.54 40.27 6.39
C ASP A 421 1.85 39.71 5.84
N LYS A 422 1.95 38.39 5.66
CA LYS A 422 3.15 37.72 5.12
C LYS A 422 2.89 37.20 3.72
N THR A 423 3.78 37.49 2.77
CA THR A 423 3.76 36.83 1.46
C THR A 423 4.51 35.49 1.48
N VAL A 424 3.95 34.48 0.81
CA VAL A 424 4.60 33.21 0.46
C VAL A 424 4.82 33.13 -1.06
N ALA A 425 5.86 32.40 -1.46
CA ALA A 425 6.24 32.26 -2.86
C ALA A 425 6.19 30.78 -3.26
N PHE A 426 5.73 30.50 -4.47
CA PHE A 426 5.68 29.17 -5.07
C PHE A 426 6.28 29.19 -6.47
N ILE A 427 6.85 28.06 -6.88
CA ILE A 427 7.23 27.80 -8.26
C ILE A 427 6.32 26.73 -8.85
N THR A 428 5.92 26.89 -10.09
CA THR A 428 5.00 25.98 -10.79
C THR A 428 5.16 26.08 -12.30
N ASN A 429 4.88 25.01 -13.02
CA ASN A 429 4.70 25.00 -14.47
C ASN A 429 3.21 24.92 -14.87
N LYS A 430 2.29 25.07 -13.90
CA LYS A 430 0.87 25.20 -14.19
C LYS A 430 0.60 26.55 -14.86
N ASP A 431 -0.49 26.58 -15.61
CA ASP A 431 -1.01 27.80 -16.20
C ASP A 431 -1.48 28.74 -15.08
N VAL A 432 -0.79 29.88 -14.94
CA VAL A 432 -0.99 30.88 -13.89
C VAL A 432 -0.74 32.25 -14.47
N ASP A 433 -1.56 33.22 -14.08
CA ASP A 433 -1.50 34.61 -14.54
C ASP A 433 -2.05 35.57 -13.44
N ASP A 434 -1.76 36.86 -13.56
CA ASP A 434 -2.15 37.95 -12.68
C ASP A 434 -2.61 39.22 -13.41
N GLU A 435 -2.79 39.18 -14.73
CA GLU A 435 -3.25 40.32 -15.54
C GLU A 435 -4.57 40.90 -15.05
N ILE A 436 -5.62 40.06 -14.93
CA ILE A 436 -6.94 40.48 -14.43
C ILE A 436 -7.31 39.82 -13.09
N GLU A 437 -8.37 40.33 -12.45
CA GLU A 437 -8.84 39.81 -11.16
C GLU A 437 -9.23 38.32 -11.22
N LEU A 438 -9.78 37.88 -12.36
CA LEU A 438 -10.13 36.48 -12.58
C LEU A 438 -8.88 35.59 -12.53
N ASP A 439 -7.82 35.97 -13.26
CA ASP A 439 -6.55 35.24 -13.30
C ASP A 439 -5.92 35.13 -11.92
N ARG A 440 -5.89 36.23 -11.16
CA ARG A 440 -5.39 36.23 -9.78
C ARG A 440 -6.16 35.26 -8.89
N ARG A 441 -7.48 35.17 -9.07
CA ARG A 441 -8.33 34.23 -8.33
C ARG A 441 -8.04 32.78 -8.73
N GLU A 442 -7.87 32.51 -10.01
CA GLU A 442 -7.53 31.18 -10.54
C GLU A 442 -6.13 30.74 -10.08
N THR A 443 -5.13 31.61 -10.20
CA THR A 443 -3.76 31.42 -9.69
C THR A 443 -3.74 31.13 -8.19
N LYS A 444 -4.51 31.88 -7.40
CA LYS A 444 -4.69 31.60 -5.97
C LYS A 444 -5.32 30.22 -5.73
N GLY A 445 -6.25 29.78 -6.58
CA GLY A 445 -6.83 28.43 -6.54
C GLY A 445 -5.82 27.33 -6.90
N VAL A 446 -5.04 27.54 -7.95
CA VAL A 446 -3.97 26.63 -8.40
C VAL A 446 -2.97 26.38 -7.27
N VAL A 447 -2.42 27.44 -6.68
CA VAL A 447 -1.47 27.34 -5.58
C VAL A 447 -2.15 26.91 -4.28
N GLY A 448 -3.40 27.31 -4.07
CA GLY A 448 -4.21 26.92 -2.91
C GLY A 448 -4.38 25.40 -2.77
N ARG A 449 -4.36 24.66 -3.88
CA ARG A 449 -4.37 23.18 -3.88
C ARG A 449 -3.14 22.58 -3.19
N TYR A 450 -2.02 23.31 -3.07
CA TYR A 450 -0.86 22.87 -2.27
C TYR A 450 -1.24 22.51 -0.83
N ARG A 451 -2.28 23.13 -0.26
CA ARG A 451 -2.76 22.81 1.09
C ARG A 451 -3.26 21.38 1.24
N ARG A 452 -3.67 20.70 0.16
CA ARG A 452 -4.02 19.28 0.17
C ARG A 452 -2.85 18.41 0.66
N ARG A 453 -1.61 18.88 0.45
CA ARG A 453 -0.38 18.25 0.95
C ARG A 453 -0.21 18.32 2.47
N TRP A 454 -0.84 19.28 3.16
CA TRP A 454 -0.61 19.49 4.60
C TRP A 454 -1.01 18.29 5.47
N GLY A 455 -1.90 17.43 4.97
CA GLY A 455 -2.22 16.16 5.61
C GLY A 455 -1.04 15.18 5.72
N ILE A 456 -0.01 15.32 4.90
CA ILE A 456 1.12 14.38 4.75
C ILE A 456 2.17 14.59 5.84
N GLU A 457 2.38 15.82 6.33
CA GLU A 457 3.25 16.02 7.50
C GLU A 457 2.80 15.19 8.71
N ASN A 458 1.48 14.99 8.85
CA ASN A 458 0.92 14.12 9.87
C ASN A 458 1.04 12.63 9.51
N SER A 459 1.05 12.23 8.24
CA SER A 459 1.25 10.81 7.88
C SER A 459 2.62 10.33 8.30
N TYR A 460 3.68 11.15 8.23
CA TYR A 460 5.00 10.74 8.72
C TYR A 460 5.08 10.50 10.21
N LYS A 461 4.37 11.31 11.00
CA LYS A 461 4.25 11.04 12.44
C LYS A 461 3.61 9.67 12.64
N THR A 462 2.58 9.36 11.86
CA THR A 462 1.87 8.08 11.92
C THR A 462 2.71 6.91 11.38
N ILE A 463 3.50 7.06 10.31
CA ILE A 463 4.43 6.01 9.84
C ILE A 463 5.43 5.65 10.96
N LYS A 464 5.91 6.65 11.70
CA LYS A 464 6.79 6.41 12.86
C LYS A 464 6.09 5.69 14.02
N ASP A 465 4.76 5.75 14.12
CA ASP A 465 4.00 4.96 15.09
C ASP A 465 4.07 3.45 14.78
N PHE A 466 4.38 3.08 13.53
CA PHE A 466 4.58 1.70 13.08
C PHE A 466 6.05 1.26 13.05
N LEU A 467 6.98 2.20 13.27
CA LEU A 467 8.41 1.92 13.19
C LEU A 467 8.85 1.10 14.41
N ALA A 468 9.33 -0.13 14.15
CA ALA A 468 9.97 -0.94 15.17
C ALA A 468 11.18 -0.20 15.77
N TRP A 469 11.37 -0.32 17.09
CA TRP A 469 12.49 0.35 17.73
C TRP A 469 13.78 -0.46 17.53
N THR A 470 14.91 0.22 17.33
CA THR A 470 16.20 -0.46 17.20
C THR A 470 17.36 0.44 17.59
N THR A 471 18.36 -0.16 18.24
CA THR A 471 19.67 0.45 18.53
C THR A 471 20.71 0.16 17.45
N SER A 472 20.40 -0.72 16.48
CA SER A 472 21.34 -1.09 15.43
C SER A 472 21.82 0.13 14.66
N LYS A 473 23.14 0.23 14.46
CA LYS A 473 23.76 1.24 13.60
C LYS A 473 23.81 0.78 12.13
N ASP A 474 23.49 -0.48 11.87
CA ASP A 474 23.47 -1.06 10.53
C ASP A 474 22.39 -0.41 9.66
N PHE A 475 22.78 0.05 8.47
CA PHE A 475 21.88 0.77 7.59
C PHE A 475 20.80 -0.12 6.97
N SER A 476 21.11 -1.38 6.62
CA SER A 476 20.13 -2.33 6.09
C SER A 476 19.00 -2.57 7.09
N VAL A 477 19.33 -2.70 8.38
CA VAL A 477 18.31 -2.78 9.45
C VAL A 477 17.43 -1.52 9.48
N ARG A 478 18.02 -0.33 9.37
CA ARG A 478 17.28 0.94 9.42
C ARG A 478 16.37 1.14 8.22
N LEU A 479 16.86 0.80 7.02
CA LEU A 479 16.10 0.86 5.79
C LEU A 479 14.96 -0.16 5.81
N PHE A 480 15.24 -1.41 6.16
CA PHE A 480 14.21 -2.46 6.27
C PHE A 480 13.12 -2.08 7.26
N TYR A 481 13.48 -1.60 8.45
CA TYR A 481 12.50 -1.19 9.48
C TYR A 481 11.62 -0.03 8.99
N PHE A 482 12.20 0.94 8.28
CA PHE A 482 11.44 2.05 7.73
C PHE A 482 10.54 1.63 6.55
N GLY A 483 11.05 0.80 5.62
CA GLY A 483 10.27 0.25 4.52
C GLY A 483 9.10 -0.59 5.01
N PHE A 484 9.33 -1.50 5.96
CA PHE A 484 8.27 -2.26 6.61
C PHE A 484 7.29 -1.36 7.39
N ALA A 485 7.84 -0.29 7.97
CA ALA A 485 7.15 0.91 8.44
C ALA A 485 5.99 1.38 7.54
N VAL A 486 6.38 1.67 6.30
CA VAL A 486 5.52 2.15 5.23
C VAL A 486 4.46 1.11 4.87
N LEU A 487 4.81 -0.17 4.84
CA LEU A 487 3.86 -1.24 4.52
C LEU A 487 2.76 -1.39 5.57
N LEU A 488 3.10 -1.39 6.86
CA LEU A 488 2.12 -1.43 7.95
C LEU A 488 1.23 -0.19 7.97
N TYR A 489 1.79 0.97 7.67
CA TYR A 489 1.04 2.21 7.52
C TYR A 489 0.02 2.14 6.37
N ASN A 490 0.43 1.64 5.21
CA ASN A 490 -0.45 1.44 4.06
C ASN A 490 -1.55 0.42 4.35
N MET A 491 -1.22 -0.68 5.04
CA MET A 491 -2.20 -1.68 5.49
C MET A 491 -3.25 -1.07 6.42
N TRP A 492 -2.83 -0.23 7.37
CA TRP A 492 -3.74 0.52 8.23
C TRP A 492 -4.69 1.42 7.43
N LEU A 493 -4.20 2.12 6.41
CA LEU A 493 -5.03 2.96 5.55
C LEU A 493 -6.08 2.15 4.80
N ILE A 494 -5.74 0.95 4.30
CA ILE A 494 -6.70 0.06 3.63
C ILE A 494 -7.79 -0.39 4.61
N VAL A 495 -7.40 -0.83 5.82
CA VAL A 495 -8.36 -1.21 6.86
C VAL A 495 -9.32 -0.07 7.17
N ASP A 496 -8.79 1.14 7.37
CA ASP A 496 -9.61 2.31 7.69
C ASP A 496 -10.56 2.66 6.54
N LEU A 497 -10.06 2.67 5.29
CA LEU A 497 -10.86 2.92 4.08
C LEU A 497 -12.04 1.94 3.98
N LEU A 498 -11.76 0.64 4.08
CA LEU A 498 -12.79 -0.39 3.92
C LEU A 498 -13.82 -0.35 5.05
N VAL A 499 -13.40 -0.05 6.27
CA VAL A 499 -14.32 0.18 7.39
C VAL A 499 -15.21 1.40 7.13
N GLN A 500 -14.66 2.49 6.62
CA GLN A 500 -15.44 3.70 6.31
C GLN A 500 -16.47 3.43 5.21
N LEU A 501 -16.05 2.81 4.10
CA LEU A 501 -16.93 2.41 3.00
C LEU A 501 -18.05 1.48 3.46
N SER A 502 -17.73 0.51 4.33
CA SER A 502 -18.72 -0.43 4.86
C SER A 502 -19.79 0.22 5.74
N LEU A 503 -19.44 1.30 6.43
CA LEU A 503 -20.35 1.99 7.34
C LEU A 503 -21.13 3.13 6.66
N ASP A 504 -20.94 3.34 5.34
CA ASP A 504 -21.50 4.45 4.54
C ASP A 504 -21.44 5.81 5.24
N ILE A 505 -20.32 6.02 5.91
CA ILE A 505 -20.02 7.31 6.49
C ILE A 505 -19.34 8.06 5.35
N GLU A 506 -20.01 9.07 4.77
CA GLU A 506 -19.38 10.02 3.82
C GLU A 506 -17.94 10.27 4.26
N HIS A 507 -16.99 9.93 3.39
CA HIS A 507 -15.57 9.80 3.68
C HIS A 507 -15.08 10.91 4.61
N ARG A 508 -14.87 10.58 5.89
CA ARG A 508 -14.48 11.59 6.88
C ARG A 508 -12.98 11.83 6.75
N TYR A 509 -12.59 13.10 6.81
CA TYR A 509 -11.19 13.53 6.95
C TYR A 509 -10.42 12.89 8.13
N LYS A 510 -11.13 12.29 9.11
CA LYS A 510 -10.54 11.65 10.28
C LYS A 510 -10.73 10.14 10.21
N PRO A 511 -9.66 9.36 10.47
CA PRO A 511 -9.75 7.90 10.43
C PRO A 511 -10.74 7.38 11.47
N ARG A 512 -11.55 6.40 11.08
CA ARG A 512 -12.50 5.69 11.95
C ARG A 512 -11.79 4.66 12.82
N VAL A 513 -10.82 3.99 12.22
CA VAL A 513 -9.84 3.14 12.87
C VAL A 513 -8.59 3.98 13.04
N THR A 514 -8.37 4.53 14.23
CA THR A 514 -7.11 5.24 14.49
C THR A 514 -5.93 4.27 14.39
N ALA A 515 -4.73 4.77 14.04
CA ALA A 515 -3.52 3.95 13.98
C ALA A 515 -3.34 3.14 15.28
N LYS A 516 -3.46 3.79 16.45
CA LYS A 516 -3.41 3.12 17.76
C LYS A 516 -4.47 2.02 17.94
N ARG A 517 -5.70 2.20 17.42
CA ARG A 517 -6.73 1.15 17.47
C ARG A 517 -6.35 -0.02 16.57
N PHE A 518 -5.84 0.25 15.38
CA PHE A 518 -5.33 -0.78 14.47
C PHE A 518 -4.15 -1.54 15.08
N LEU A 519 -3.14 -0.84 15.64
CA LEU A 519 -2.01 -1.44 16.36
C LEU A 519 -2.49 -2.49 17.39
N ASN A 520 -3.47 -2.13 18.22
CA ASN A 520 -4.01 -3.03 19.25
C ASN A 520 -4.78 -4.22 18.68
N LEU A 521 -5.47 -4.06 17.55
CA LEU A 521 -6.27 -5.11 16.93
C LEU A 521 -5.40 -6.09 16.14
N ALA A 522 -4.47 -5.57 15.34
CA ALA A 522 -3.59 -6.35 14.47
C ALA A 522 -2.55 -7.13 15.28
N ARG A 523 -1.98 -6.56 16.37
CA ARG A 523 -0.91 -7.21 17.16
C ARG A 523 -1.25 -8.63 17.59
N LYS A 524 -2.47 -8.83 18.11
CA LYS A 524 -2.92 -10.16 18.55
C LYS A 524 -3.16 -11.15 17.41
N GLN A 525 -3.45 -10.68 16.21
CA GLN A 525 -3.66 -11.56 15.05
C GLN A 525 -2.34 -12.03 14.47
N LEU A 526 -1.35 -11.13 14.42
CA LEU A 526 -0.05 -11.40 13.82
C LEU A 526 0.77 -12.45 14.58
N ALA A 527 0.46 -12.71 15.85
CA ALA A 527 1.16 -13.74 16.63
C ALA A 527 0.47 -15.12 16.56
N GLY A 528 -0.79 -15.21 16.15
CA GLY A 528 -1.63 -16.41 16.32
C GLY A 528 -1.90 -17.22 15.04
N ILE A 529 -1.02 -17.16 14.03
CA ILE A 529 -1.21 -17.90 12.79
C ILE A 529 -0.31 -19.15 12.80
N GLY A 530 -0.78 -20.23 13.43
CA GLY A 530 -0.20 -21.58 13.33
C GLY A 530 -0.76 -22.41 12.19
#